data_AF-A0A951C2I7-F1
#
_entry.id   AF-A0A951C2I7-F1
#
_cell.length_a   1.000
_cell.length_b   1.000
_cell.length_c   1.000
_cell.angle_alpha   90.00
_cell.angle_beta   90.00
_cell.angle_gamma   90.00
#
_symmetry.space_group_name_H-M   'P 1'
#
loop_
_entity.id
_entity.type
_entity.pdbx_description
1 polymer ?
#
loop_
_entity_poly.entity_id
_entity_poly.type
_entity_poly.pdbx_seq_one_letter_code
_entity_poly.pdbx_strand_id
1 'polypeptide(L)'
;LQSVKMTPAPTKPVPILIGGHGEAALKRAARIGDGWMHGGGGPEGDLPTLLARIGELREEYGRADQPFEVHAISMEAYTVDGVQKLEEQGVTDAIVGFRWPYTVGPDTEPLQAKLDAIARYGEDVIAASRH
;
A
#
# COMPACT_ATOMS: atom_id res chain seq x y z
N LEU A 1 -20.55 8.96 33.36
CA LEU A 1 -20.75 7.93 32.32
C LEU A 1 -20.13 6.63 32.81
N GLN A 2 -20.84 5.50 32.74
CA GLN A 2 -20.22 4.20 33.03
C GLN A 2 -19.20 3.85 31.94
N SER A 3 -18.08 3.25 32.36
CA SER A 3 -17.01 2.78 31.47
C SER A 3 -17.53 1.68 30.54
N VAL A 4 -17.39 1.89 29.23
CA VAL A 4 -17.62 0.87 28.20
C VAL A 4 -16.26 0.36 27.74
N LYS A 5 -16.10 -0.96 27.64
CA LYS A 5 -14.84 -1.63 27.27
C LYS A 5 -15.02 -2.44 25.99
N MET A 6 -14.08 -2.32 25.04
CA MET A 6 -13.97 -3.28 23.93
C MET A 6 -13.18 -4.51 24.41
N THR A 7 -13.77 -5.69 24.24
CA THR A 7 -13.16 -6.98 24.57
C THR A 7 -13.51 -8.04 23.53
N PRO A 8 -12.56 -8.92 23.15
CA PRO A 8 -11.17 -8.94 23.57
C PRO A 8 -10.36 -7.78 22.97
N ALA A 9 -9.31 -7.35 23.67
CA ALA A 9 -8.34 -6.44 23.09
C ALA A 9 -7.37 -7.23 22.19
N PRO A 10 -6.85 -6.64 21.09
CA PRO A 10 -5.77 -7.24 20.32
C PRO A 10 -4.57 -7.60 21.22
N THR A 11 -3.92 -8.73 20.95
CA THR A 11 -2.75 -9.18 21.71
C THR A 11 -1.46 -8.44 21.34
N LYS A 12 -1.48 -7.71 20.22
CA LYS A 12 -0.40 -6.86 19.71
C LYS A 12 -1.01 -5.57 19.14
N PRO A 13 -0.25 -4.46 19.06
CA PRO A 13 -0.70 -3.26 18.37
C PRO A 13 -1.09 -3.58 16.91
N VAL A 14 -2.16 -2.94 16.43
CA VAL A 14 -2.61 -3.04 15.03
C VAL A 14 -2.04 -1.83 14.29
N PRO A 15 -1.24 -2.02 13.22
CA PRO A 15 -0.69 -0.90 12.44
C PRO A 15 -1.79 -0.02 11.87
N ILE A 16 -1.61 1.29 11.97
CA ILE A 16 -2.53 2.29 11.41
C ILE A 16 -1.88 2.95 10.19
N LEU A 17 -2.33 2.52 9.02
CA LEU A 17 -1.92 3.08 7.73
C LEU A 17 -2.86 4.19 7.31
N ILE A 18 -2.30 5.32 6.89
CA ILE A 18 -3.09 6.47 6.42
C ILE A 18 -2.99 6.56 4.91
N GLY A 19 -4.14 6.51 4.23
CA GLY A 19 -4.23 6.63 2.78
C GLY A 19 -4.39 8.08 2.28
N GLY A 20 -4.03 8.29 1.03
CA GLY A 20 -4.27 9.52 0.27
C GLY A 20 -3.00 10.26 -0.15
N HIS A 21 -3.10 11.02 -1.23
CA HIS A 21 -1.97 11.75 -1.83
C HIS A 21 -1.84 13.20 -1.37
N GLY A 22 -2.92 13.80 -0.85
CA GLY A 22 -2.92 15.21 -0.46
C GLY A 22 -2.01 15.48 0.75
N GLU A 23 -1.40 16.67 0.78
CA GLU A 23 -0.44 17.09 1.82
C GLU A 23 -0.95 16.86 3.26
N ALA A 24 -2.24 17.09 3.52
CA ALA A 24 -2.82 16.84 4.84
C ALA A 24 -2.82 15.35 5.24
N ALA A 25 -2.96 14.43 4.28
CA ALA A 25 -2.85 13.00 4.49
C ALA A 25 -1.39 12.59 4.71
N LEU A 26 -0.46 13.09 3.89
CA LEU A 26 0.98 12.82 4.03
C LEU A 26 1.50 13.28 5.41
N LYS A 27 1.15 14.51 5.82
CA LYS A 27 1.48 15.04 7.16
C LYS A 27 0.93 14.17 8.28
N ARG A 28 -0.30 13.66 8.13
CA ARG A 28 -0.91 12.79 9.13
C ARG A 28 -0.18 11.43 9.20
N ALA A 29 0.11 10.82 8.05
CA ALA A 29 0.87 9.59 7.96
C ALA A 29 2.24 9.73 8.64
N ALA A 30 3.01 10.74 8.25
CA ALA A 30 4.33 11.01 8.80
C ALA A 30 4.30 11.30 10.32
N ARG A 31 3.32 12.08 10.80
CA ARG A 31 3.28 12.53 12.20
C ARG A 31 2.80 11.47 13.19
N ILE A 32 1.79 10.68 12.82
CA ILE A 32 1.13 9.75 13.78
C ILE A 32 0.85 8.35 13.22
N GLY A 33 1.05 8.10 11.93
CA GLY A 33 0.81 6.79 11.33
C GLY A 33 1.94 5.81 11.61
N ASP A 34 1.62 4.52 11.46
CA ASP A 34 2.58 3.42 11.39
C ASP A 34 2.98 3.13 9.93
N GLY A 35 2.38 3.84 8.98
CA GLY A 35 2.67 3.74 7.56
C GLY A 35 1.74 4.58 6.69
N TRP A 36 1.93 4.47 5.38
CA TRP A 36 1.16 5.17 4.37
C TRP A 36 0.69 4.23 3.26
N MET A 37 -0.51 4.49 2.73
CA MET A 37 -1.09 3.74 1.63
C MET A 37 -1.28 4.64 0.40
N HIS A 38 -0.51 4.35 -0.65
CA HIS A 38 -0.62 4.98 -1.95
C HIS A 38 -1.89 4.48 -2.68
N GLY A 39 -2.70 5.42 -3.17
CA GLY A 39 -3.98 5.11 -3.83
C GLY A 39 -3.89 4.58 -5.26
N GLY A 40 -2.68 4.50 -5.85
CA GLY A 40 -2.51 4.29 -7.29
C GLY A 40 -2.94 5.52 -8.09
N GLY A 41 -2.96 5.43 -9.43
CA GLY A 41 -3.48 6.48 -10.30
C GLY A 41 -2.50 6.98 -11.35
N GLY A 42 -2.92 8.02 -12.08
CA GLY A 42 -2.14 8.70 -13.12
C GLY A 42 -1.09 9.67 -12.54
N PRO A 43 -0.77 10.80 -13.20
CA PRO A 43 0.29 11.72 -12.75
C PRO A 43 0.19 12.22 -11.30
N GLU A 44 -1.03 12.30 -10.74
CA GLU A 44 -1.26 12.70 -9.35
C GLU A 44 -0.82 11.63 -8.32
N GLY A 45 -0.69 10.38 -8.76
CA GLY A 45 -0.16 9.25 -8.00
C GLY A 45 1.32 8.99 -8.31
N ASP A 46 2.09 10.04 -8.60
CA ASP A 46 3.54 9.94 -8.80
C ASP A 46 4.23 9.47 -7.53
N LEU A 47 4.35 8.14 -7.42
CA LEU A 47 4.81 7.44 -6.22
C LEU A 47 6.19 7.93 -5.75
N PRO A 48 7.24 8.05 -6.60
CA PRO A 48 8.54 8.59 -6.18
C PRO A 48 8.45 9.96 -5.50
N THR A 49 7.70 10.90 -6.07
CA THR A 49 7.53 12.24 -5.48
C THR A 49 6.83 12.19 -4.13
N LEU A 50 5.80 11.35 -3.99
CA LEU A 50 5.06 11.20 -2.74
C LEU A 50 5.90 10.51 -1.64
N LEU A 51 6.72 9.51 -2.01
CA LEU A 51 7.65 8.85 -1.11
C LEU A 51 8.71 9.82 -0.58
N ALA A 52 9.32 10.60 -1.47
CA ALA A 52 10.26 11.65 -1.08
C ALA A 52 9.61 12.64 -0.11
N ARG A 53 8.39 13.09 -0.42
CA ARG A 53 7.67 14.05 0.43
C ARG A 53 7.34 13.49 1.82
N ILE A 54 6.95 12.21 1.91
CA ILE A 54 6.73 11.55 3.21
C ILE A 54 8.03 11.42 3.98
N GLY A 55 9.15 11.09 3.32
CA GLY A 55 10.46 11.04 3.94
C GLY A 55 10.83 12.36 4.64
N GLU A 56 10.72 13.47 3.90
CA GLU A 56 10.97 14.83 4.42
C GLU A 56 10.08 15.16 5.63
N LEU A 57 8.78 14.84 5.55
CA LEU A 57 7.84 15.09 6.64
C LEU A 57 8.15 14.23 7.87
N ARG A 58 8.62 13.00 7.68
CA ARG A 58 9.04 12.13 8.79
C ARG A 58 10.30 12.65 9.47
N GLU A 59 11.23 13.22 8.72
CA GLU A 59 12.38 13.94 9.28
C GLU A 59 11.92 15.19 10.07
N GLU A 60 11.05 16.01 9.50
CA GLU A 60 10.49 17.21 10.15
C GLU A 60 9.81 16.88 11.49
N TYR A 61 9.09 15.75 11.55
CA TYR A 61 8.44 15.28 12.78
C TYR A 61 9.34 14.45 13.71
N GLY A 62 10.61 14.24 13.36
CA GLY A 62 11.56 13.48 14.18
C GLY A 62 11.21 12.00 14.31
N ARG A 63 10.66 11.39 13.24
CA ARG A 63 10.23 9.97 13.18
C ARG A 63 10.88 9.20 12.03
N ALA A 64 11.96 9.71 11.45
CA ALA A 64 12.65 9.07 10.34
C ALA A 64 13.24 7.69 10.70
N ASP A 65 13.61 7.49 11.96
CA ASP A 65 14.18 6.25 12.50
C ASP A 65 13.15 5.22 12.97
N GLN A 66 11.86 5.58 12.98
CA GLN A 66 10.79 4.68 13.39
C GLN A 66 10.38 3.72 12.25
N PRO A 67 9.86 2.52 12.56
CA PRO A 67 9.25 1.66 11.56
C PRO A 67 8.12 2.38 10.82
N PHE A 68 8.00 2.14 9.51
CA PHE A 68 6.97 2.74 8.68
C PHE A 68 6.69 1.87 7.46
N GLU A 69 5.45 1.39 7.34
CA GLU A 69 5.01 0.61 6.20
C GLU A 69 4.62 1.51 5.02
N VAL A 70 4.95 1.06 3.82
CA VAL A 70 4.61 1.76 2.57
C VAL A 70 3.88 0.77 1.67
N HIS A 71 2.57 0.95 1.58
CA HIS A 71 1.70 0.09 0.78
C HIS A 71 1.39 0.80 -0.53
N ALA A 72 1.69 0.16 -1.67
CA ALA A 72 1.54 0.79 -2.97
C ALA A 72 0.73 -0.03 -3.97
N ILE A 73 -0.27 0.65 -4.58
CA ILE A 73 -0.87 0.22 -5.84
C ILE A 73 -0.02 0.82 -6.97
N SER A 74 0.62 -0.03 -7.77
CA SER A 74 1.49 0.37 -8.88
C SER A 74 1.48 -0.67 -10.01
N MET A 75 1.62 -0.21 -11.25
CA MET A 75 1.74 -1.10 -12.41
C MET A 75 3.08 -1.86 -12.43
N GLU A 76 4.10 -1.35 -11.76
CA GLU A 76 5.39 -2.05 -11.61
C GLU A 76 5.21 -3.39 -10.89
N ALA A 77 4.21 -3.52 -10.01
CA ALA A 77 3.96 -4.72 -9.23
C ALA A 77 3.59 -5.96 -10.07
N TYR A 78 3.29 -5.82 -11.38
CA TYR A 78 2.91 -6.93 -12.25
C TYR A 78 4.11 -7.64 -12.91
N THR A 79 5.35 -7.26 -12.57
CA THR A 79 6.57 -7.89 -13.09
C THR A 79 7.59 -8.08 -11.97
N VAL A 80 8.47 -9.08 -12.09
CA VAL A 80 9.54 -9.33 -11.09
C VAL A 80 10.47 -8.12 -10.96
N ASP A 81 10.95 -7.59 -12.08
CA ASP A 81 11.82 -6.40 -12.10
C ASP A 81 11.13 -5.17 -11.50
N GLY A 82 9.83 -4.99 -11.76
CA GLY A 82 9.07 -3.88 -11.19
C GLY A 82 8.83 -4.02 -9.68
N VAL A 83 8.62 -5.24 -9.18
CA VAL A 83 8.59 -5.50 -7.73
C VAL A 83 9.93 -5.13 -7.08
N GLN A 84 11.06 -5.49 -7.69
CA GLN A 84 12.39 -5.09 -7.19
C GLN A 84 12.56 -3.57 -7.16
N LYS A 85 12.14 -2.86 -8.21
CA LYS A 85 12.18 -1.38 -8.23
C LYS A 85 11.33 -0.76 -7.12
N LEU A 86 10.16 -1.33 -6.82
CA LEU A 86 9.31 -0.85 -5.73
C LEU A 86 10.00 -1.05 -4.37
N GLU A 87 10.61 -2.22 -4.16
CA GLU A 87 11.39 -2.52 -2.96
C GLU A 87 12.57 -1.54 -2.78
N GLU A 88 13.32 -1.25 -3.85
CA GLU A 88 14.42 -0.27 -3.85
C GLU A 88 13.94 1.16 -3.49
N GLN A 89 12.70 1.51 -3.83
CA GLN A 89 12.07 2.78 -3.45
C GLN A 89 11.57 2.80 -1.99
N GLY A 90 11.67 1.68 -1.28
CA GLY A 90 11.20 1.54 0.10
C GLY A 90 9.72 1.18 0.23
N VAL A 91 9.08 0.70 -0.85
CA VAL A 91 7.74 0.09 -0.76
C VAL A 91 7.86 -1.24 -0.03
N THR A 92 7.05 -1.43 1.02
CA THR A 92 7.05 -2.65 1.82
C THR A 92 6.03 -3.66 1.32
N ASP A 93 4.91 -3.17 0.75
CA ASP A 93 3.79 -4.00 0.35
C ASP A 93 3.21 -3.51 -0.98
N ALA A 94 3.10 -4.41 -1.96
CA ALA A 94 2.43 -4.13 -3.22
C ALA A 94 0.98 -4.63 -3.20
N ILE A 95 0.04 -3.76 -3.58
CA ILE A 95 -1.38 -4.10 -3.71
C ILE A 95 -1.70 -4.31 -5.19
N VAL A 96 -2.10 -5.53 -5.54
CA VAL A 96 -2.39 -5.96 -6.91
C VAL A 96 -3.86 -6.32 -7.05
N GLY A 97 -4.48 -5.84 -8.13
CA GLY A 97 -5.87 -6.15 -8.46
C GLY A 97 -6.02 -6.51 -9.93
N PHE A 98 -6.79 -7.55 -10.25
CA PHE A 98 -6.98 -8.00 -11.64
C PHE A 98 -8.23 -7.41 -12.29
N ARG A 99 -8.91 -6.50 -11.59
CA ARG A 99 -10.04 -5.71 -12.09
C ARG A 99 -9.82 -4.25 -11.75
N TRP A 100 -10.12 -3.37 -12.69
CA TRP A 100 -10.04 -1.94 -12.43
C TRP A 100 -11.11 -1.50 -11.42
N PRO A 101 -10.70 -0.94 -10.26
CA PRO A 101 -11.65 -0.61 -9.19
C PRO A 101 -12.63 0.50 -9.60
N TYR A 102 -12.26 1.32 -10.58
CA TYR A 102 -13.07 2.42 -11.10
C TYR A 102 -14.05 2.00 -12.22
N THR A 103 -14.02 0.74 -12.65
CA THR A 103 -15.02 0.23 -13.60
C THR A 103 -16.36 0.07 -12.89
N VAL A 104 -17.31 0.93 -13.26
CA VAL A 104 -18.69 0.95 -12.74
C VAL A 104 -19.56 -0.07 -13.47
N GLY A 105 -20.42 -0.76 -12.73
CA GLY A 105 -21.39 -1.72 -13.26
C GLY A 105 -21.12 -3.16 -12.84
N PRO A 106 -21.99 -4.10 -13.26
CA PRO A 106 -21.82 -5.52 -12.95
C PRO A 106 -20.48 -6.04 -13.45
N ASP A 107 -19.83 -6.85 -12.63
CA ASP A 107 -18.67 -7.59 -13.06
C ASP A 107 -19.11 -8.83 -13.84
N THR A 108 -18.93 -8.79 -15.15
CA THR A 108 -19.31 -9.86 -16.08
C THR A 108 -18.20 -10.87 -16.32
N GLU A 109 -17.03 -10.69 -15.70
CA GLU A 109 -15.90 -11.60 -15.87
C GLU A 109 -16.18 -12.96 -15.19
N PRO A 110 -16.01 -14.09 -15.90
CA PRO A 110 -16.20 -15.41 -15.31
C PRO A 110 -15.30 -15.63 -14.09
N LEU A 111 -15.81 -16.33 -13.08
CA LEU A 111 -15.05 -16.69 -11.88
C LEU A 111 -13.69 -17.34 -12.23
N GLN A 112 -13.69 -18.24 -13.22
CA GLN A 112 -12.48 -18.94 -13.63
C GLN A 112 -11.37 -17.99 -14.10
N ALA A 113 -11.69 -16.94 -14.86
CA ALA A 113 -10.70 -15.97 -15.34
C ALA A 113 -10.00 -15.24 -14.17
N LYS A 114 -10.75 -14.93 -13.10
CA LYS A 114 -10.20 -14.31 -11.89
C LYS A 114 -9.28 -15.24 -11.13
N LEU A 115 -9.66 -16.52 -11.02
CA LEU A 115 -8.83 -17.54 -10.39
C LEU A 115 -7.54 -17.73 -11.18
N ASP A 116 -7.63 -17.81 -12.51
CA ASP A 116 -6.47 -17.97 -13.40
C ASP A 116 -5.53 -16.76 -13.31
N ALA A 117 -6.07 -15.54 -13.17
CA ALA A 117 -5.25 -14.34 -13.00
C ALA A 117 -4.48 -14.34 -11.67
N ILE A 118 -5.14 -14.70 -10.57
CA ILE A 118 -4.51 -14.82 -9.25
C ILE A 118 -3.45 -15.93 -9.25
N ALA A 119 -3.78 -17.10 -9.81
CA ALA A 119 -2.86 -18.25 -9.87
C ALA A 119 -1.60 -17.89 -10.66
N ARG A 120 -1.78 -17.32 -11.86
CA ARG A 120 -0.66 -16.90 -12.72
C ARG A 120 0.21 -15.85 -12.06
N TYR A 121 -0.36 -14.86 -11.39
CA TYR A 121 0.44 -13.88 -10.64
C TYR A 121 1.24 -14.52 -9.51
N GLY A 122 0.64 -15.50 -8.82
CA GLY A 122 1.33 -16.30 -7.80
C GLY A 122 2.54 -17.06 -8.34
N GLU A 123 2.37 -17.69 -9.51
CA GLU A 123 3.41 -18.51 -10.16
C GLU A 123 4.49 -17.65 -10.83
N ASP A 124 4.10 -16.65 -11.61
CA ASP A 124 5.02 -15.92 -12.49
C ASP A 124 5.73 -14.76 -11.77
N VAL A 125 5.09 -14.17 -10.74
CA VAL A 125 5.64 -12.99 -10.04
C VAL A 125 5.99 -13.32 -8.60
N ILE A 126 5.03 -13.76 -7.77
CA ILE A 126 5.31 -13.98 -6.34
C ILE A 126 6.38 -15.05 -6.13
N ALA A 127 6.29 -16.18 -6.82
CA ALA A 127 7.28 -17.25 -6.65
C ALA A 127 8.68 -16.83 -7.15
N ALA A 128 8.75 -16.05 -8.22
CA ALA A 128 10.00 -15.58 -8.82
C ALA A 128 10.66 -14.41 -8.05
N SER A 129 9.89 -13.62 -7.31
CA SER A 129 10.40 -12.49 -6.50
C SER A 129 10.88 -12.90 -5.10
N ARG A 130 10.74 -14.16 -4.70
CA ARG A 130 11.25 -14.66 -3.41
C ARG A 130 12.76 -14.85 -3.49
N HIS A 131 13.49 -14.01 -2.76
CA HIS A 131 14.93 -14.14 -2.53
C HIS A 131 15.24 -14.89 -1.22
#